data_AF-A0A1J4WMY8-F1
#
_entry.id   AF-A0A1J4WMY8-F1
#
_cell.length_a   1.000
_cell.length_b   1.000
_cell.length_c   1.000
_cell.angle_alpha   90.00
_cell.angle_beta   90.00
_cell.angle_gamma   90.00
#
_symmetry.space_group_name_H-M   'P 1'
#
loop_
_entity.id
_entity.type
_entity.pdbx_description
1 polymer ?
#
loop_
_entity_poly.entity_id
_entity_poly.type
_entity_poly.pdbx_seq_one_letter_code
_entity_poly.pdbx_strand_id
1 'polypeptide(L)'
;MTKLSSKNILIPNPKKLAKLIKAFQQAGADKIHVLSDFDNTLTKAFINGEKTPSLISVLRRENLLTPDYSTKAFILYHKYGPLENDPRLSLKEKKRLMREWWLTHFKLLIKTGLNRKDIAKAVNSENMRLRSDGQHFFKLLEKNKIPLVIMSANGLGKEAVKAYLKNGANHLNNIHIISNSFVWDKNGRAIKFNKPIIHSANKDKTMVKNFPSVIKKVKSRTNVILLGDKPEDTHMVAGFNYNNLIKIGFLNENIKTNLPIFKKHFDVILLNDASMDYINQLIKKVL
;
A
#
# COMPACT_ATOMS: atom_id res chain seq x y z
N MET A 1 4.25 -21.55 -19.24
CA MET A 1 3.84 -20.17 -19.58
C MET A 1 2.32 -20.15 -19.64
N THR A 2 1.66 -19.73 -18.55
CA THR A 2 0.20 -19.59 -18.48
C THR A 2 -0.17 -18.35 -19.29
N LYS A 3 -0.94 -18.52 -20.36
CA LYS A 3 -1.51 -17.40 -21.14
C LYS A 3 -2.24 -16.48 -20.16
N LEU A 4 -1.81 -15.21 -20.07
CA LEU A 4 -2.58 -14.14 -19.45
C LEU A 4 -4.00 -14.19 -20.01
N SER A 5 -4.98 -14.42 -19.14
CA SER A 5 -6.38 -14.16 -19.49
C SER A 5 -6.50 -12.65 -19.73
N SER A 6 -6.49 -12.24 -20.99
CA SER A 6 -6.62 -10.84 -21.43
C SER A 6 -7.90 -10.16 -20.93
N LYS A 7 -8.85 -10.93 -20.39
CA LYS A 7 -10.14 -10.44 -19.88
C LYS A 7 -10.04 -9.60 -18.59
N ASN A 8 -8.95 -9.72 -17.82
CA ASN A 8 -8.80 -9.01 -16.54
C ASN A 8 -7.84 -7.80 -16.62
N ILE A 9 -7.39 -7.41 -17.80
CA ILE A 9 -6.41 -6.32 -17.97
C ILE A 9 -6.97 -5.31 -18.95
N LEU A 10 -7.12 -4.06 -18.49
CA LEU A 10 -7.54 -2.96 -19.32
C LEU A 10 -6.40 -1.94 -19.44
N ILE A 11 -6.13 -1.54 -20.68
CA ILE A 11 -5.12 -0.52 -20.99
C ILE A 11 -5.84 0.63 -21.68
N PRO A 12 -6.18 1.72 -20.96
CA PRO A 12 -6.97 2.82 -21.54
C PRO A 12 -6.30 3.50 -22.74
N ASN A 13 -4.96 3.55 -22.76
CA ASN A 13 -4.20 4.11 -23.88
C ASN A 13 -2.95 3.24 -24.20
N PRO A 14 -3.09 2.23 -25.08
CA PRO A 14 -1.99 1.32 -25.42
C PRO A 14 -0.80 2.00 -26.08
N LYS A 15 -1.04 3.04 -26.92
CA LYS A 15 0.03 3.79 -27.59
C LYS A 15 0.90 4.56 -26.58
N LYS A 16 0.26 5.21 -25.59
CA LYS A 16 0.97 5.89 -24.50
C LYS A 16 1.80 4.90 -23.69
N LEU A 17 1.22 3.76 -23.31
CA LEU A 17 1.93 2.74 -22.55
C LEU A 17 3.13 2.19 -23.32
N ALA A 18 2.98 1.92 -24.63
CA ALA A 18 4.09 1.46 -25.47
C ALA A 18 5.24 2.47 -25.54
N LYS A 19 4.93 3.78 -25.62
CA LYS A 19 5.95 4.85 -25.57
C LYS A 19 6.68 4.87 -24.22
N LEU A 20 5.94 4.74 -23.10
CA LEU A 20 6.53 4.68 -21.77
C LEU A 20 7.44 3.45 -21.61
N ILE A 21 7.00 2.27 -22.06
CA ILE A 21 7.83 1.05 -22.03
C ILE A 21 9.16 1.27 -22.76
N LYS A 22 9.13 1.84 -23.98
CA LYS A 22 10.35 2.16 -24.74
C LYS A 22 11.26 3.14 -23.99
N ALA A 23 10.69 4.15 -23.36
CA ALA A 23 11.46 5.13 -22.58
C ALA A 23 12.13 4.50 -21.34
N PHE A 24 11.47 3.53 -20.68
CA PHE A 24 12.09 2.78 -19.58
C PHE A 24 13.24 1.89 -20.10
N GLN A 25 13.03 1.16 -21.20
CA GLN A 25 14.05 0.32 -21.83
C GLN A 25 15.31 1.13 -22.20
N GLN A 26 15.13 2.30 -22.81
CA GLN A 26 16.23 3.19 -23.19
C GLN A 26 17.00 3.75 -21.99
N ALA A 27 16.33 3.95 -20.86
CA ALA A 27 16.95 4.53 -19.67
C ALA A 27 17.69 3.49 -18.82
N GLY A 28 17.33 2.21 -18.91
CA GLY A 28 17.97 1.12 -18.18
C GLY A 28 17.44 0.90 -16.75
N ALA A 29 17.70 -0.30 -16.24
CA ALA A 29 17.20 -0.78 -14.95
C ALA A 29 17.67 0.05 -13.73
N ASP A 30 18.85 0.66 -13.81
CA ASP A 30 19.41 1.52 -12.75
C ASP A 30 18.62 2.81 -12.56
N LYS A 31 17.79 3.20 -13.53
CA LYS A 31 16.88 4.36 -13.47
C LYS A 31 15.49 4.03 -12.96
N ILE A 32 15.17 2.76 -12.72
CA ILE A 32 13.81 2.33 -12.34
C ILE A 32 13.69 2.26 -10.81
N HIS A 33 12.57 2.75 -10.27
CA HIS A 33 12.08 2.35 -8.95
C HIS A 33 10.58 2.06 -8.98
N VAL A 34 10.11 1.27 -8.02
CA VAL A 34 8.69 0.98 -7.84
C VAL A 34 8.17 1.72 -6.63
N LEU A 35 7.01 2.35 -6.76
CA LEU A 35 6.28 2.99 -5.69
C LEU A 35 4.93 2.28 -5.54
N SER A 36 4.61 1.79 -4.34
CA SER A 36 3.45 0.91 -4.15
C SER A 36 2.70 1.26 -2.89
N ASP A 37 1.37 1.23 -2.96
CA ASP A 37 0.56 0.97 -1.78
C ASP A 37 0.75 -0.49 -1.31
N PHE A 38 0.26 -0.83 -0.11
CA PHE A 38 0.39 -2.16 0.46
C PHE A 38 -0.93 -2.94 0.47
N ASP A 39 -1.91 -2.44 1.23
CA ASP A 39 -3.17 -3.15 1.49
C ASP A 39 -4.01 -3.21 0.21
N ASN A 40 -4.53 -4.38 -0.17
CA ASN A 40 -5.25 -4.62 -1.44
C ASN A 40 -4.45 -4.38 -2.73
N THR A 41 -3.20 -3.92 -2.63
CA THR A 41 -2.29 -3.72 -3.76
C THR A 41 -1.28 -4.87 -3.82
N LEU A 42 -0.39 -4.96 -2.82
CA LEU A 42 0.57 -6.06 -2.68
C LEU A 42 -0.05 -7.26 -1.96
N THR A 43 -1.08 -7.03 -1.16
CA THR A 43 -1.93 -8.08 -0.57
C THR A 43 -3.21 -8.28 -1.37
N LYS A 44 -3.81 -9.46 -1.24
CA LYS A 44 -5.12 -9.75 -1.84
C LYS A 44 -6.20 -8.87 -1.21
N ALA A 45 -7.15 -8.44 -2.03
CA ALA A 45 -8.37 -7.82 -1.55
C ALA A 45 -9.39 -8.87 -1.06
N PHE A 46 -9.36 -10.08 -1.63
CA PHE A 46 -10.28 -11.17 -1.30
C PHE A 46 -9.54 -12.49 -1.02
N ILE A 47 -9.97 -13.19 0.03
CA ILE A 47 -9.48 -14.54 0.38
C ILE A 47 -10.71 -15.41 0.58
N ASN A 48 -10.79 -16.53 -0.15
CA ASN A 48 -11.92 -17.46 -0.12
C ASN A 48 -13.28 -16.79 -0.40
N GLY A 49 -13.31 -15.78 -1.28
CA GLY A 49 -14.51 -15.02 -1.62
C GLY A 49 -14.84 -13.87 -0.65
N GLU A 50 -14.21 -13.85 0.53
CA GLU A 50 -14.43 -12.84 1.55
C GLU A 50 -13.44 -11.69 1.45
N LYS A 51 -13.90 -10.47 1.77
CA LYS A 51 -13.04 -9.30 1.77
C LYS A 51 -12.01 -9.39 2.88
N THR A 52 -10.74 -9.21 2.51
CA THR A 52 -9.62 -9.21 3.45
C THR A 52 -9.79 -8.03 4.43
N PRO A 53 -9.89 -8.29 5.74
CA PRO A 53 -9.95 -7.23 6.73
C PRO A 53 -8.60 -6.52 6.83
N SER A 54 -8.62 -5.22 7.11
CA SER A 54 -7.39 -4.54 7.52
C SER A 54 -6.90 -5.08 8.85
N LEU A 55 -5.60 -4.99 9.12
CA LEU A 55 -5.00 -5.41 10.39
C LEU A 55 -5.64 -4.80 11.63
N ILE A 56 -6.03 -3.53 11.54
CA ILE A 56 -6.73 -2.86 12.64
C ILE A 56 -8.12 -3.47 12.84
N SER A 57 -8.77 -3.92 11.77
CA SER A 57 -10.01 -4.67 11.88
C SER A 57 -9.80 -6.05 12.49
N VAL A 58 -8.70 -6.74 12.19
CA VAL A 58 -8.34 -8.02 12.82
C VAL A 58 -8.17 -7.83 14.33
N LEU A 59 -7.30 -6.90 14.77
CA LEU A 59 -7.13 -6.59 16.20
C LEU A 59 -8.45 -6.26 16.90
N ARG A 60 -9.32 -5.49 16.23
CA ARG A 60 -10.62 -5.08 16.78
C ARG A 60 -11.58 -6.27 16.90
N ARG A 61 -11.73 -7.09 15.87
CA ARG A 61 -12.69 -8.20 15.83
C ARG A 61 -12.26 -9.36 16.73
N GLU A 62 -10.97 -9.66 16.76
CA GLU A 62 -10.41 -10.74 17.58
C GLU A 62 -10.13 -10.32 19.03
N ASN A 63 -10.45 -9.08 19.39
CA ASN A 63 -10.28 -8.50 20.73
C ASN A 63 -8.89 -8.77 21.34
N LEU A 64 -7.84 -8.56 20.53
CA LEU A 64 -6.47 -8.97 20.87
C LEU A 64 -5.78 -8.09 21.92
N LEU A 65 -6.46 -7.07 22.45
CA LEU A 65 -5.95 -6.16 23.47
C LEU A 65 -6.82 -6.26 24.74
N THR A 66 -6.98 -5.18 25.50
CA THR A 66 -7.84 -5.18 26.70
C THR A 66 -9.31 -5.42 26.35
N PRO A 67 -10.14 -5.96 27.27
CA PRO A 67 -11.55 -6.29 26.97
C PRO A 67 -12.40 -5.14 26.43
N ASP A 68 -12.07 -3.90 26.79
CA ASP A 68 -12.77 -2.68 26.35
C ASP A 68 -12.24 -2.11 25.03
N TYR A 69 -11.13 -2.62 24.51
CA TYR A 69 -10.52 -2.14 23.26
C TYR A 69 -11.48 -2.30 22.09
N SER A 70 -12.04 -3.50 21.90
CA SER A 70 -12.87 -3.80 20.73
C SER A 70 -14.06 -2.85 20.64
N THR A 71 -14.81 -2.68 21.73
CA THR A 71 -15.96 -1.76 21.82
C THR A 71 -15.56 -0.33 21.45
N LYS A 72 -14.48 0.20 22.04
CA LYS A 72 -14.00 1.57 21.74
C LYS A 72 -13.53 1.72 20.30
N ALA A 73 -12.85 0.71 19.76
CA ALA A 73 -12.38 0.71 18.39
C ALA A 73 -13.53 0.58 17.37
N PHE A 74 -14.62 -0.11 17.71
CA PHE A 74 -15.85 -0.16 16.90
C PHE A 74 -16.57 1.18 16.88
N ILE A 75 -16.69 1.86 18.03
CA ILE A 75 -17.26 3.21 18.10
C ILE A 75 -16.52 4.17 17.16
N LEU A 76 -15.17 4.15 17.17
CA LEU A 76 -14.36 4.94 16.24
C LEU A 76 -14.63 4.55 14.78
N TYR A 77 -14.65 3.26 14.47
CA TYR A 77 -14.89 2.78 13.11
C TYR A 77 -16.28 3.17 12.58
N HIS A 78 -17.33 3.02 13.37
CA HIS A 78 -18.69 3.40 12.95
C HIS A 78 -18.82 4.92 12.72
N LYS A 79 -18.10 5.74 13.49
CA LYS A 79 -18.08 7.19 13.30
C LYS A 79 -17.32 7.60 12.03
N TYR A 80 -16.10 7.10 11.83
CA TYR A 80 -15.20 7.63 10.79
C TYR A 80 -15.11 6.79 9.52
N GLY A 81 -15.38 5.48 9.58
CA GLY A 81 -15.29 4.55 8.46
C GLY A 81 -16.13 4.98 7.25
N PRO A 82 -17.43 5.32 7.42
CA PRO A 82 -18.25 5.82 6.32
C PRO A 82 -17.73 7.13 5.69
N LEU A 83 -17.08 7.98 6.49
CA LEU A 83 -16.56 9.28 6.07
C LEU A 83 -15.28 9.17 5.22
N GLU A 84 -14.53 8.07 5.32
CA GLU A 84 -13.29 7.87 4.56
C GLU A 84 -13.55 7.90 3.04
N ASN A 85 -14.62 7.26 2.60
CA ASN A 85 -14.97 7.13 1.18
C ASN A 85 -16.16 8.02 0.77
N ASP A 86 -16.63 8.93 1.63
CA ASP A 86 -17.72 9.84 1.30
C ASP A 86 -17.29 10.79 0.17
N PRO A 87 -17.99 10.80 -0.98
CA PRO A 87 -17.66 11.67 -2.12
C PRO A 87 -18.09 13.13 -1.90
N ARG A 88 -18.93 13.41 -0.89
CA ARG A 88 -19.42 14.76 -0.59
C ARG A 88 -18.43 15.59 0.21
N LEU A 89 -17.47 14.94 0.87
CA LEU A 89 -16.46 15.62 1.69
C LEU A 89 -15.33 16.16 0.82
N SER A 90 -14.95 17.42 1.07
CA SER A 90 -13.75 17.98 0.47
C SER A 90 -12.49 17.25 0.96
N LEU A 91 -11.41 17.29 0.17
CA LEU A 91 -10.12 16.70 0.57
C LEU A 91 -9.61 17.30 1.89
N LYS A 92 -9.84 18.60 2.14
CA LYS A 92 -9.44 19.28 3.38
C LYS A 92 -10.18 18.71 4.60
N GLU A 93 -11.49 18.53 4.49
CA GLU A 93 -12.31 17.95 5.57
C GLU A 93 -11.96 16.49 5.81
N LYS A 94 -11.80 15.71 4.73
CA LYS A 94 -11.40 14.31 4.80
C LYS A 94 -10.04 14.15 5.50
N LYS A 95 -9.05 14.99 5.17
CA LYS A 95 -7.76 15.02 5.87
C LYS A 95 -7.91 15.30 7.37
N ARG A 96 -8.76 16.26 7.76
CA ARG A 96 -9.02 16.58 9.17
C ARG A 96 -9.65 15.39 9.91
N LEU A 97 -10.69 14.80 9.35
CA LEU A 97 -11.43 13.68 9.96
C LEU A 97 -10.58 12.42 10.08
N MET A 98 -9.84 12.05 9.03
CA MET A 98 -8.93 10.89 9.07
C MET A 98 -7.81 11.09 10.09
N ARG A 99 -7.28 12.33 10.22
CA ARG A 99 -6.31 12.66 11.27
C ARG A 99 -6.91 12.51 12.66
N GLU A 100 -8.12 13.00 12.88
CA GLU A 100 -8.82 12.89 14.17
C GLU A 100 -9.05 11.42 14.56
N TRP A 101 -9.52 10.61 13.61
CA TRP A 101 -9.72 9.17 13.79
C TRP A 101 -8.43 8.48 14.22
N TRP A 102 -7.37 8.58 13.41
CA TRP A 102 -6.13 7.84 13.63
C TRP A 102 -5.36 8.33 14.85
N LEU A 103 -5.37 9.63 15.16
CA LEU A 103 -4.78 10.12 16.42
C LEU A 103 -5.50 9.55 17.64
N THR A 104 -6.83 9.46 17.60
CA THR A 104 -7.63 8.91 18.69
C THR A 104 -7.40 7.40 18.81
N HIS A 105 -7.36 6.68 17.69
CA HIS A 105 -7.11 5.24 17.68
C HIS A 105 -5.68 4.91 18.13
N PHE A 106 -4.65 5.64 17.71
CA PHE A 106 -3.28 5.39 18.19
C PHE A 106 -3.12 5.61 19.69
N LYS A 107 -3.80 6.61 20.27
CA LYS A 107 -3.86 6.77 21.72
C LYS A 107 -4.56 5.59 22.39
N LEU A 108 -5.65 5.09 21.79
CA LEU A 108 -6.34 3.90 22.27
C LEU A 108 -5.41 2.68 22.26
N LEU A 109 -4.71 2.41 21.16
CA LEU A 109 -3.76 1.29 21.04
C LEU A 109 -2.67 1.32 22.12
N ILE A 110 -2.10 2.51 22.39
CA ILE A 110 -1.10 2.68 23.44
C ILE A 110 -1.74 2.43 24.82
N LYS A 111 -2.90 3.04 25.09
CA LYS A 111 -3.61 2.89 26.37
C LYS A 111 -3.99 1.43 26.65
N THR A 112 -4.34 0.67 25.63
CA THR A 112 -4.72 -0.75 25.74
C THR A 112 -3.52 -1.68 25.61
N GLY A 113 -2.29 -1.15 25.66
CA GLY A 113 -1.07 -1.94 25.83
C GLY A 113 -0.55 -2.65 24.58
N LEU A 114 -0.85 -2.14 23.37
CA LEU A 114 -0.40 -2.72 22.10
C LEU A 114 1.06 -3.20 22.19
N ASN A 115 1.28 -4.49 21.97
CA ASN A 115 2.59 -5.11 21.95
C ASN A 115 2.95 -5.60 20.55
N ARG A 116 4.24 -5.72 20.25
CA ARG A 116 4.74 -6.36 19.01
C ARG A 116 4.19 -7.78 18.82
N LYS A 117 3.93 -8.51 19.90
CA LYS A 117 3.32 -9.85 19.86
C LYS A 117 1.89 -9.81 19.30
N ASP A 118 1.13 -8.74 19.57
CA ASP A 118 -0.24 -8.60 19.06
C ASP A 118 -0.23 -8.27 17.56
N ILE A 119 0.77 -7.50 17.10
CA ILE A 119 1.02 -7.32 15.66
C ILE A 119 1.30 -8.68 15.01
N ALA A 120 2.19 -9.49 15.59
CA ALA A 120 2.52 -10.80 15.04
C ALA A 120 1.28 -11.73 14.97
N LYS A 121 0.44 -11.74 16.01
CA LYS A 121 -0.85 -12.47 16.00
C LYS A 121 -1.76 -11.99 14.89
N ALA A 122 -1.98 -10.67 14.77
CA ALA A 122 -2.83 -10.12 13.72
C ALA A 122 -2.29 -10.40 12.31
N VAL A 123 -0.95 -10.37 12.16
CA VAL A 123 -0.26 -10.67 10.89
C VAL A 123 -0.44 -12.13 10.47
N ASN A 124 -0.40 -13.03 11.45
CA ASN A 124 -0.54 -14.47 11.25
C ASN A 124 -1.99 -14.94 11.16
N SER A 125 -2.98 -14.03 11.24
CA SER A 125 -4.36 -14.40 10.97
C SER A 125 -4.48 -14.92 9.53
N GLU A 126 -5.29 -15.97 9.32
CA GLU A 126 -5.48 -16.58 7.99
C GLU A 126 -6.06 -15.62 6.93
N ASN A 127 -6.50 -14.46 7.41
CA ASN A 127 -7.24 -13.42 6.73
C ASN A 127 -6.37 -12.46 5.91
N MET A 128 -5.05 -12.66 5.81
CA MET A 128 -4.21 -11.76 5.00
C MET A 128 -3.07 -12.48 4.29
N ARG A 129 -3.03 -12.30 2.96
CA ARG A 129 -2.10 -13.01 2.06
C ARG A 129 -1.56 -12.05 1.01
N LEU A 130 -0.29 -12.25 0.64
CA LEU A 130 0.27 -11.59 -0.54
C LEU A 130 -0.53 -11.98 -1.78
N ARG A 131 -0.63 -11.06 -2.73
CA ARG A 131 -1.21 -11.30 -4.04
C ARG A 131 -0.43 -12.43 -4.75
N SER A 132 -1.12 -13.27 -5.51
CA SER A 132 -0.48 -14.35 -6.27
C SER A 132 0.65 -13.80 -7.13
N ASP A 133 1.74 -14.56 -7.30
CA ASP A 133 2.99 -14.15 -7.96
C ASP A 133 3.76 -13.00 -7.27
N GLY A 134 3.34 -12.56 -6.08
CA GLY A 134 4.01 -11.51 -5.31
C GLY A 134 5.43 -11.88 -4.86
N GLN A 135 5.69 -13.14 -4.54
CA GLN A 135 7.05 -13.59 -4.21
C GLN A 135 8.01 -13.44 -5.40
N HIS A 136 7.53 -13.76 -6.62
CA HIS A 136 8.31 -13.58 -7.84
C HIS A 136 8.59 -12.11 -8.12
N PHE A 137 7.62 -11.23 -7.84
CA PHE A 137 7.79 -9.78 -7.91
C PHE A 137 8.93 -9.29 -7.01
N PHE A 138 8.93 -9.67 -5.72
CA PHE A 138 10.00 -9.26 -4.80
C PHE A 138 11.38 -9.77 -5.25
N LYS A 139 11.48 -11.05 -5.64
CA LYS A 139 12.73 -11.64 -6.17
C LYS A 139 13.22 -10.94 -7.44
N LEU A 140 12.31 -10.59 -8.34
CA LEU A 140 12.63 -9.90 -9.59
C LEU A 140 13.20 -8.50 -9.34
N LEU A 141 12.59 -7.74 -8.43
CA LEU A 141 13.09 -6.42 -8.05
C LEU A 141 14.46 -6.50 -7.37
N GLU A 142 14.62 -7.46 -6.45
CA GLU A 142 15.89 -7.67 -5.75
C GLU A 142 17.02 -8.03 -6.73
N LYS A 143 16.80 -9.03 -7.60
CA LYS A 143 17.79 -9.49 -8.59
C LYS A 143 18.31 -8.34 -9.46
N ASN A 144 17.44 -7.41 -9.83
CA ASN A 144 17.78 -6.27 -10.69
C ASN A 144 18.13 -5.00 -9.89
N LYS A 145 18.28 -5.12 -8.56
CA LYS A 145 18.60 -4.01 -7.66
C LYS A 145 17.63 -2.83 -7.84
N ILE A 146 16.34 -3.10 -8.07
CA ILE A 146 15.29 -2.07 -8.21
C ILE A 146 14.69 -1.82 -6.83
N PRO A 147 14.76 -0.58 -6.30
CA PRO A 147 14.11 -0.22 -5.04
C PRO A 147 12.60 -0.29 -5.15
N LEU A 148 11.99 -0.85 -4.12
CA LEU A 148 10.56 -0.80 -3.88
C LEU A 148 10.30 0.13 -2.70
N VAL A 149 9.61 1.24 -2.95
CA VAL A 149 9.10 2.12 -1.91
C VAL A 149 7.64 1.75 -1.64
N ILE A 150 7.36 1.26 -0.43
CA ILE A 150 6.00 0.94 0.02
C ILE A 150 5.50 2.09 0.87
N MET A 151 4.41 2.74 0.46
CA MET A 151 3.77 3.79 1.23
C MET A 151 2.41 3.30 1.75
N SER A 152 2.34 3.03 3.05
CA SER A 152 1.16 2.42 3.66
C SER A 152 0.61 3.26 4.81
N ALA A 153 -0.70 3.49 4.77
CA ALA A 153 -1.47 4.12 5.85
C ALA A 153 -1.86 3.12 6.96
N ASN A 154 -1.31 1.90 6.96
CA ASN A 154 -1.66 0.85 7.90
C ASN A 154 -1.51 1.34 9.36
N GLY A 155 -2.54 1.08 10.16
CA GLY A 155 -2.62 1.57 11.54
C GLY A 155 -1.66 0.88 12.51
N LEU A 156 -1.10 -0.27 12.15
CA LEU A 156 -0.05 -0.95 12.93
C LEU A 156 1.36 -0.62 12.43
N GLY A 157 1.45 0.19 11.38
CA GLY A 157 2.67 0.82 10.93
C GLY A 157 3.67 -0.12 10.27
N LYS A 158 4.90 0.38 10.14
CA LYS A 158 5.99 -0.27 9.41
C LYS A 158 6.32 -1.67 9.94
N GLU A 159 6.16 -1.93 11.24
CA GLU A 159 6.41 -3.23 11.85
C GLU A 159 5.49 -4.31 11.29
N ALA A 160 4.21 -3.98 11.09
CA ALA A 160 3.25 -4.89 10.51
C ALA A 160 3.55 -5.17 9.04
N VAL A 161 3.82 -4.14 8.25
CA VAL A 161 4.23 -4.29 6.83
C VAL A 161 5.47 -5.18 6.73
N LYS A 162 6.48 -4.96 7.58
CA LYS A 162 7.68 -5.80 7.63
C LYS A 162 7.37 -7.25 8.00
N ALA A 163 6.48 -7.47 8.96
CA ALA A 163 6.09 -8.81 9.37
C ALA A 163 5.44 -9.58 8.20
N TYR A 164 4.57 -8.93 7.42
CA TYR A 164 4.01 -9.54 6.22
C TYR A 164 5.03 -9.82 5.13
N LEU A 165 5.95 -8.88 4.88
CA LEU A 165 6.96 -9.07 3.85
C LEU A 165 7.86 -10.26 4.18
N LYS A 166 8.12 -10.57 5.45
CA LYS A 166 8.88 -11.77 5.85
C LYS A 166 8.21 -13.08 5.40
N ASN A 167 6.90 -13.09 5.18
CA ASN A 167 6.17 -14.27 4.70
C ASN A 167 6.30 -14.49 3.19
N GLY A 168 6.92 -13.57 2.42
CA GLY A 168 7.06 -13.75 0.97
C GLY A 168 8.24 -13.06 0.29
N ALA A 169 9.03 -12.28 1.00
CA ALA A 169 10.28 -11.69 0.54
C ALA A 169 11.44 -12.22 1.39
N ASN A 170 12.41 -12.87 0.73
CA ASN A 170 13.56 -13.48 1.39
C ASN A 170 14.52 -12.42 1.97
N HIS A 171 14.63 -11.29 1.29
CA HIS A 171 15.47 -10.16 1.67
C HIS A 171 14.71 -8.85 1.48
N LEU A 172 14.97 -7.88 2.36
CA LEU A 172 14.27 -6.59 2.39
C LEU A 172 15.19 -5.41 2.05
N ASN A 173 16.40 -5.66 1.51
CA ASN A 173 17.44 -4.65 1.37
C ASN A 173 17.09 -3.54 0.36
N ASN A 174 16.36 -3.89 -0.71
CA ASN A 174 15.85 -2.95 -1.70
C ASN A 174 14.43 -2.44 -1.35
N ILE A 175 13.86 -2.83 -0.22
CA ILE A 175 12.51 -2.42 0.19
C ILE A 175 12.61 -1.29 1.22
N HIS A 176 11.91 -0.20 0.95
CA HIS A 176 11.86 0.99 1.79
C HIS A 176 10.42 1.29 2.17
N ILE A 177 10.12 1.39 3.47
CA ILE A 177 8.75 1.51 3.96
C ILE A 177 8.52 2.91 4.52
N ILE A 178 7.55 3.62 3.96
CA ILE A 178 6.97 4.86 4.44
C ILE A 178 5.62 4.50 5.08
N SER A 179 5.56 4.45 6.41
CA SER A 179 4.34 4.11 7.14
C SER A 179 4.33 4.75 8.52
N ASN A 180 3.20 4.66 9.22
CA ASN A 180 3.12 4.96 10.64
C ASN A 180 4.15 4.12 11.41
N SER A 181 4.56 4.57 12.59
CA SER A 181 5.43 3.77 13.45
C SER A 181 5.26 4.13 14.91
N PHE A 182 5.57 3.15 15.76
CA PHE A 182 5.55 3.32 17.21
C PHE A 182 6.96 3.36 17.78
N VAL A 183 7.08 3.99 18.94
CA VAL A 183 8.21 3.84 19.87
C VAL A 183 7.83 2.72 20.82
N TRP A 184 8.73 1.77 20.97
CA TRP A 184 8.52 0.54 21.73
C TRP A 184 9.42 0.53 22.96
N ASP A 185 8.89 0.12 24.11
CA ASP A 185 9.71 -0.12 25.31
C ASP A 185 10.53 -1.42 25.20
N LYS A 186 11.34 -1.69 26.24
CA LYS A 186 12.16 -2.92 26.33
C LYS A 186 11.35 -4.22 26.30
N ASN A 187 10.07 -4.17 26.65
CA ASN A 187 9.15 -5.31 26.65
C ASN A 187 8.33 -5.41 25.35
N GLY A 188 8.59 -4.52 24.39
CA GLY A 188 7.89 -4.47 23.11
C GLY A 188 6.49 -3.86 23.18
N ARG A 189 6.15 -3.10 24.22
CA ARG A 189 4.88 -2.33 24.32
C ARG A 189 5.03 -0.96 23.65
N ALA A 190 4.00 -0.54 22.92
CA ALA A 190 3.95 0.76 22.29
C ALA A 190 3.73 1.83 23.36
N ILE A 191 4.64 2.80 23.46
CA ILE A 191 4.55 3.91 24.42
C ILE A 191 4.22 5.25 23.75
N LYS A 192 4.50 5.36 22.44
CA LYS A 192 4.26 6.57 21.64
C LYS A 192 4.14 6.19 20.16
N PHE A 193 3.45 7.00 19.38
CA PHE A 193 3.50 6.94 17.92
C PHE A 193 4.32 8.13 17.37
N ASN A 194 5.04 7.91 16.28
CA ASN A 194 5.83 8.94 15.62
C ASN A 194 4.95 9.84 14.77
N LYS A 195 5.31 11.11 14.70
CA LYS A 195 4.72 12.10 13.80
C LYS A 195 5.66 12.34 12.60
N PRO A 196 5.13 12.76 11.44
CA PRO A 196 3.71 12.88 11.13
C PRO A 196 3.04 11.50 10.98
N ILE A 197 1.71 11.48 11.15
CA ILE A 197 0.92 10.26 10.92
C ILE A 197 0.47 10.20 9.46
N ILE A 198 0.43 8.99 8.91
CA ILE A 198 -0.03 8.68 7.56
C ILE A 198 -1.43 8.11 7.64
N HIS A 199 -2.34 8.63 6.84
CA HIS A 199 -3.69 8.13 6.67
C HIS A 199 -4.08 8.16 5.18
N SER A 200 -5.20 7.56 4.81
CA SER A 200 -5.64 7.43 3.41
C SER A 200 -5.64 8.75 2.63
N ALA A 201 -6.09 9.85 3.25
CA ALA A 201 -6.19 11.15 2.59
C ALA A 201 -4.90 12.02 2.55
N ASN A 202 -3.74 11.59 3.09
CA ASN A 202 -2.52 12.43 3.13
C ASN A 202 -1.26 11.79 2.54
N LYS A 203 -1.40 10.77 1.69
CA LYS A 203 -0.29 10.17 0.94
C LYS A 203 0.18 11.05 -0.23
N ASP A 204 0.60 12.28 0.09
CA ASP A 204 1.01 13.28 -0.90
C ASP A 204 2.44 13.78 -0.67
N LYS A 205 2.86 14.76 -1.47
CA LYS A 205 4.19 15.40 -1.41
C LYS A 205 4.57 15.85 0.00
N THR A 206 3.61 16.33 0.80
CA THR A 206 3.90 16.82 2.16
C THR A 206 4.35 15.69 3.07
N MET A 207 3.81 14.49 2.87
CA MET A 207 4.18 13.34 3.67
C MET A 207 5.57 12.80 3.30
N VAL A 208 5.84 12.66 2.01
CA VAL A 208 7.11 12.10 1.49
C VAL A 208 8.33 12.89 1.98
N LYS A 209 8.23 14.22 2.09
CA LYS A 209 9.30 15.09 2.61
C LYS A 209 9.81 14.70 4.01
N ASN A 210 9.01 14.00 4.82
CA ASN A 210 9.39 13.55 6.16
C ASN A 210 10.24 12.27 6.15
N PHE A 211 10.55 11.73 4.96
CA PHE A 211 11.32 10.49 4.79
C PHE A 211 12.55 10.70 3.87
N PRO A 212 13.47 11.62 4.21
CA PRO A 212 14.62 11.97 3.35
C PRO A 212 15.55 10.79 3.08
N SER A 213 15.67 9.84 4.01
CA SER A 213 16.48 8.63 3.84
C SER A 213 15.93 7.75 2.70
N VAL A 214 14.61 7.63 2.56
CA VAL A 214 13.96 6.88 1.47
C VAL A 214 14.12 7.62 0.16
N ILE A 215 13.87 8.94 0.14
CA ILE A 215 14.05 9.78 -1.05
C ILE A 215 15.48 9.65 -1.60
N LYS A 216 16.50 9.69 -0.72
CA LYS A 216 17.91 9.57 -1.11
C LYS A 216 18.20 8.26 -1.85
N LYS A 217 17.54 7.15 -1.49
CA LYS A 217 17.73 5.83 -2.11
C LYS A 217 17.21 5.75 -3.54
N VAL A 218 16.26 6.60 -3.92
CA VAL A 218 15.62 6.61 -5.25
C VAL A 218 15.86 7.89 -6.04
N LYS A 219 16.66 8.84 -5.53
CA LYS A 219 16.86 10.17 -6.12
C LYS A 219 17.33 10.14 -7.58
N SER A 220 18.17 9.17 -7.96
CA SER A 220 18.68 9.01 -9.33
C SER A 220 17.80 8.12 -10.23
N ARG A 221 16.68 7.60 -9.70
CA ARG A 221 15.82 6.62 -10.36
C ARG A 221 14.56 7.28 -10.87
N THR A 222 14.66 7.95 -12.02
CA THR A 222 13.58 8.82 -12.51
C THR A 222 12.50 8.11 -13.34
N ASN A 223 12.53 6.78 -13.45
CA ASN A 223 11.47 6.00 -14.09
C ASN A 223 10.67 5.23 -13.04
N VAL A 224 9.37 5.54 -12.91
CA VAL A 224 8.55 5.09 -11.79
C VAL A 224 7.44 4.17 -12.25
N ILE A 225 7.38 2.97 -11.68
CA ILE A 225 6.19 2.12 -11.75
C ILE A 225 5.40 2.36 -10.46
N LEU A 226 4.21 2.92 -10.57
CA LEU A 226 3.31 3.17 -9.44
C LEU A 226 2.22 2.11 -9.38
N LEU A 227 2.05 1.49 -8.21
CA LEU A 227 1.02 0.49 -7.93
C LEU A 227 0.07 1.01 -6.83
N GLY A 228 -1.23 0.89 -7.04
CA GLY A 228 -2.24 1.23 -6.02
C GLY A 228 -3.60 0.60 -6.30
N ASP A 229 -4.50 0.62 -5.32
CA ASP A 229 -5.87 0.11 -5.44
C ASP A 229 -6.91 1.23 -5.44
N LYS A 230 -6.47 2.49 -5.24
CA LYS A 230 -7.36 3.67 -5.28
C LYS A 230 -6.80 4.79 -6.16
N PRO A 231 -7.65 5.62 -6.80
CA PRO A 231 -7.20 6.80 -7.54
C PRO A 231 -6.27 7.72 -6.74
N GLU A 232 -6.52 7.85 -5.44
CA GLU A 232 -5.73 8.66 -4.52
C GLU A 232 -4.27 8.18 -4.38
N ASP A 233 -3.99 6.88 -4.58
CA ASP A 233 -2.62 6.37 -4.51
C ASP A 233 -1.74 6.92 -5.63
N THR A 234 -2.34 7.43 -6.72
CA THR A 234 -1.56 8.12 -7.76
C THR A 234 -0.84 9.37 -7.24
N HIS A 235 -1.28 9.94 -6.10
CA HIS A 235 -0.63 11.07 -5.45
C HIS A 235 0.65 10.70 -4.69
N MET A 236 0.94 9.41 -4.47
CA MET A 236 2.18 8.98 -3.82
C MET A 236 3.43 9.49 -4.57
N VAL A 237 3.33 9.62 -5.90
CA VAL A 237 4.44 10.10 -6.74
C VAL A 237 4.75 11.59 -6.54
N ALA A 238 3.84 12.38 -5.96
CA ALA A 238 3.99 13.84 -5.87
C ALA A 238 5.23 14.28 -5.06
N GLY A 239 5.78 13.39 -4.24
CA GLY A 239 7.02 13.60 -3.47
C GLY A 239 8.32 13.18 -4.18
N PHE A 240 8.25 12.65 -5.39
CA PHE A 240 9.38 12.07 -6.12
C PHE A 240 9.57 12.78 -7.46
N ASN A 241 10.84 12.96 -7.86
CA ASN A 241 11.16 13.44 -9.20
C ASN A 241 11.14 12.26 -10.17
N TYR A 242 10.52 12.43 -11.33
CA TYR A 242 10.45 11.41 -12.37
C TYR A 242 10.42 12.02 -13.78
N ASN A 243 10.97 11.29 -14.74
CA ASN A 243 10.92 11.58 -16.17
C ASN A 243 9.77 10.78 -16.81
N ASN A 244 9.63 9.51 -16.42
CA ASN A 244 8.58 8.62 -16.93
C ASN A 244 7.85 7.94 -15.77
N LEU A 245 6.53 7.82 -15.90
CA LEU A 245 5.65 7.23 -14.89
C LEU A 245 4.65 6.29 -15.56
N ILE A 246 4.63 5.04 -15.13
CA ILE A 246 3.60 4.05 -15.48
C ILE A 246 2.75 3.82 -14.22
N LYS A 247 1.44 4.07 -14.31
CA LYS A 247 0.49 3.86 -13.21
C LYS A 247 -0.34 2.60 -13.43
N ILE A 248 -0.32 1.69 -12.46
CA ILE A 248 -1.04 0.41 -12.50
C ILE A 248 -2.01 0.37 -11.32
N GLY A 249 -3.29 0.21 -11.62
CA GLY A 249 -4.37 0.21 -10.63
C GLY A 249 -4.98 -1.17 -10.46
N PHE A 250 -5.12 -1.63 -9.22
CA PHE A 250 -5.90 -2.82 -8.88
C PHE A 250 -7.35 -2.42 -8.60
N LEU A 251 -8.24 -2.68 -9.55
CA LEU A 251 -9.67 -2.45 -9.40
C LEU A 251 -10.33 -3.74 -8.90
N ASN A 252 -10.30 -3.91 -7.58
CA ASN A 252 -10.68 -5.16 -6.91
C ASN A 252 -12.20 -5.36 -6.78
N GLU A 253 -12.98 -4.28 -6.61
CA GLU A 253 -14.42 -4.35 -6.36
C GLU A 253 -15.17 -3.16 -7.00
N ASN A 254 -16.51 -3.24 -7.05
CA ASN A 254 -17.38 -2.18 -7.59
C ASN A 254 -16.96 -1.72 -9.00
N ILE A 255 -16.56 -2.69 -9.84
CA ILE A 255 -15.88 -2.46 -11.12
C ILE A 255 -16.69 -1.52 -12.02
N LYS A 256 -17.99 -1.76 -12.18
CA LYS A 256 -18.86 -0.94 -13.05
C LYS A 256 -18.82 0.54 -12.66
N THR A 257 -18.93 0.83 -11.37
CA THR A 257 -18.97 2.18 -10.82
C THR A 257 -17.60 2.87 -10.87
N ASN A 258 -16.53 2.14 -10.56
CA ASN A 258 -15.20 2.70 -10.39
C ASN A 258 -14.36 2.71 -11.68
N LEU A 259 -14.69 1.90 -12.69
CA LEU A 259 -13.91 1.81 -13.91
C LEU A 259 -13.73 3.18 -14.62
N PRO A 260 -14.74 4.05 -14.74
CA PRO A 260 -14.56 5.37 -15.36
C PRO A 260 -13.49 6.23 -14.68
N ILE A 261 -13.44 6.24 -13.33
CA ILE A 261 -12.43 7.02 -12.60
C ILE A 261 -11.05 6.38 -12.69
N PHE A 262 -10.96 5.04 -12.68
CA PHE A 262 -9.69 4.33 -12.88
C PHE A 262 -9.09 4.59 -14.26
N LYS A 263 -9.91 4.58 -15.32
CA LYS A 263 -9.45 4.89 -16.70
C LYS A 263 -8.83 6.28 -16.83
N LYS A 264 -9.23 7.23 -16.00
CA LYS A 264 -8.64 8.58 -15.95
C LYS A 264 -7.29 8.62 -15.22
N HIS A 265 -7.10 7.73 -14.22
CA HIS A 265 -5.98 7.80 -13.30
C HIS A 265 -4.85 6.81 -13.61
N PHE A 266 -5.13 5.67 -14.23
CA PHE A 266 -4.17 4.59 -14.44
C PHE A 266 -3.92 4.28 -15.92
N ASP A 267 -2.68 3.91 -16.24
CA ASP A 267 -2.27 3.47 -17.59
C ASP A 267 -2.59 1.99 -17.83
N VAL A 268 -2.65 1.21 -16.75
CA VAL A 268 -3.06 -0.19 -16.73
C VAL A 268 -4.00 -0.41 -15.55
N ILE A 269 -5.09 -1.14 -15.77
CA ILE A 269 -6.06 -1.51 -14.74
C ILE A 269 -6.17 -3.02 -14.70
N LEU A 270 -5.93 -3.59 -13.52
CA LEU A 270 -6.02 -5.01 -13.23
C LEU A 270 -7.32 -5.28 -12.47
N LEU A 271 -8.21 -6.07 -13.05
CA LEU A 271 -9.57 -6.32 -12.54
C LEU A 271 -9.63 -7.58 -11.68
N ASN A 272 -10.64 -7.66 -10.81
CA ASN A 272 -11.05 -8.90 -10.11
C ASN A 272 -9.92 -9.52 -9.25
N ASP A 273 -9.23 -8.70 -8.47
CA ASP A 273 -8.16 -9.16 -7.57
C ASP A 273 -7.06 -9.97 -8.31
N ALA A 274 -6.70 -9.54 -9.53
CA ALA A 274 -5.72 -10.18 -10.40
C ALA A 274 -4.34 -10.43 -9.75
N SER A 275 -3.55 -11.36 -10.28
CA SER A 275 -2.20 -11.62 -9.73
C SER A 275 -1.18 -10.52 -10.10
N MET A 276 0.03 -10.61 -9.54
CA MET A 276 1.18 -9.75 -9.89
C MET A 276 1.82 -10.12 -11.24
N ASP A 277 1.32 -11.13 -11.95
CA ASP A 277 1.94 -11.67 -13.17
C ASP A 277 2.12 -10.61 -14.27
N TYR A 278 1.10 -9.79 -14.55
CA TYR A 278 1.24 -8.72 -15.55
C TYR A 278 2.38 -7.75 -15.17
N ILE A 279 2.48 -7.38 -13.90
CA ILE A 279 3.52 -6.47 -13.40
C ILE A 279 4.90 -7.13 -13.53
N ASN A 280 5.00 -8.42 -13.20
CA ASN A 280 6.23 -9.20 -13.39
C ASN A 280 6.68 -9.22 -14.85
N GLN A 281 5.75 -9.40 -15.79
CA GLN A 281 6.04 -9.38 -17.22
C GLN A 281 6.40 -7.98 -17.71
N LEU A 282 5.70 -6.95 -17.23
CA LEU A 282 6.03 -5.57 -17.54
C LEU A 282 7.43 -5.22 -17.07
N ILE A 283 7.79 -5.56 -15.83
CA ILE A 283 9.15 -5.34 -15.30
C ILE A 283 10.16 -6.02 -16.21
N LYS A 284 9.99 -7.32 -16.50
CA LYS A 284 10.88 -8.05 -17.43
C LYS A 284 11.00 -7.39 -18.81
N LYS A 285 9.93 -6.76 -19.29
CA LYS A 285 9.90 -6.08 -20.59
C LYS A 285 10.63 -4.74 -20.58
N VAL A 286 10.65 -4.04 -19.45
CA VAL A 286 11.30 -2.72 -19.32
C VAL A 286 12.75 -2.78 -18.85
N LEU A 287 13.17 -3.92 -18.29
CA LEU A 287 14.58 -4.25 -18.07
C LEU A 287 15.29 -4.45 -19.41
#